data_AF-A0A959QYP2-F1
#
_entry.id   AF-A0A959QYP2-F1
#
_cell.length_a   1.000
_cell.length_b   1.000
_cell.length_c   1.000
_cell.angle_alpha   90.00
_cell.angle_beta   90.00
_cell.angle_gamma   90.00
#
_symmetry.space_group_name_H-M   'P 1'
#
loop_
_entity.id
_entity.type
_entity.pdbx_description
1 polymer ?
#
loop_
_entity_poly.entity_id
_entity_poly.type
_entity_poly.pdbx_seq_one_letter_code
_entity_poly.pdbx_strand_id
1 'polypeptide(L)'
;MDLKKRYSRKDNRSLIEILETPDGYTKQALQIAESELLSRELDPDYLYQTAREIQQHHIIQMLEQFDPLNGQLNLPKSHFLNRSELKEMLISEFETLIKEKEGFRFDVMHYAIGAIL
;
A
#
# COMPACT_ATOMS: atom_id res chain seq x y z
N MET A 1 17.98 -22.66 1.07
CA MET A 1 18.20 -21.61 2.09
C MET A 1 16.90 -21.46 2.88
N ASP A 2 16.95 -21.55 4.20
CA ASP A 2 15.76 -21.55 5.07
C ASP A 2 15.06 -20.17 5.06
N LEU A 3 13.78 -20.14 4.70
CA LEU A 3 12.96 -18.92 4.65
C LEU A 3 12.97 -18.20 6.00
N LYS A 4 12.91 -18.93 7.11
CA LYS A 4 12.93 -18.34 8.45
C LYS A 4 14.23 -17.58 8.71
N LYS A 5 15.37 -18.19 8.39
CA LYS A 5 16.70 -17.53 8.50
C LYS A 5 16.86 -16.32 7.60
N ARG A 6 16.14 -16.26 6.47
CA ARG A 6 16.17 -15.10 5.57
C ARG A 6 15.38 -13.94 6.16
N TYR A 7 14.21 -14.20 6.72
CA TYR A 7 13.31 -13.17 7.25
C TYR A 7 13.75 -12.66 8.62
N SER A 8 14.38 -13.50 9.44
CA SER A 8 14.95 -13.05 10.72
C SER A 8 16.05 -11.99 10.57
N ARG A 9 16.69 -11.91 9.39
CA ARG A 9 17.73 -10.92 9.07
C ARG A 9 17.18 -9.64 8.43
N LYS A 10 15.91 -9.60 8.06
CA LYS A 10 15.28 -8.40 7.49
C LYS A 10 15.00 -7.38 8.59
N ASP A 11 15.15 -6.11 8.27
CA ASP A 11 14.71 -5.01 9.13
C ASP A 11 13.17 -4.97 9.23
N ASN A 12 12.65 -4.21 10.19
CA ASN A 12 11.21 -4.14 10.45
C ASN A 12 10.42 -3.62 9.25
N ARG A 13 10.91 -2.56 8.59
CA ARG A 13 10.24 -1.96 7.43
C ARG A 13 10.12 -2.97 6.29
N SER A 14 11.19 -3.70 5.99
CA SER A 14 11.17 -4.79 5.01
C SER A 14 10.14 -5.88 5.32
N LEU A 15 9.90 -6.20 6.59
CA LEU A 15 8.91 -7.21 6.97
C LEU A 15 7.48 -6.66 6.85
N ILE A 16 7.27 -5.40 7.23
CA ILE A 16 5.99 -4.71 7.10
C ILE A 16 5.62 -4.56 5.62
N GLU A 17 6.57 -4.17 4.77
CA GLU A 17 6.39 -4.04 3.31
C GLU A 17 5.92 -5.35 2.66
N ILE A 18 6.45 -6.48 3.10
CA ILE A 18 6.04 -7.81 2.62
C ILE A 18 4.56 -8.10 2.94
N LEU A 19 4.10 -7.68 4.12
CA LEU A 19 2.70 -7.87 4.53
C LEU A 19 1.76 -6.90 3.81
N GLU A 20 2.22 -5.68 3.54
CA GLU A 20 1.48 -4.64 2.83
C GLU A 20 1.40 -4.88 1.31
N THR A 21 2.30 -5.68 0.74
CA THR A 21 2.34 -6.01 -0.70
C THR A 21 2.27 -7.52 -0.98
N PRO A 22 1.16 -8.20 -0.61
CA PRO A 22 1.11 -9.66 -0.56
C PRO A 22 1.19 -10.36 -1.92
N ASP A 23 0.86 -9.67 -3.02
CA ASP A 23 0.72 -10.28 -4.36
C ASP A 23 2.05 -10.85 -4.92
N GLY A 24 3.20 -10.49 -4.32
CA GLY A 24 4.53 -11.01 -4.66
C GLY A 24 5.05 -12.15 -3.76
N TYR A 25 4.28 -12.58 -2.75
CA TYR A 25 4.77 -13.48 -1.71
C TYR A 25 3.90 -14.73 -1.53
N THR A 26 4.55 -15.85 -1.18
CA THR A 26 3.83 -17.07 -0.83
C THR A 26 3.17 -16.92 0.54
N LYS A 27 2.08 -17.66 0.80
CA LYS A 27 1.42 -17.68 2.13
C LYS A 27 2.40 -17.98 3.26
N GLN A 28 3.34 -18.90 3.03
CA GLN A 28 4.38 -19.25 4.01
C GLN A 28 5.33 -18.08 4.29
N ALA A 29 5.68 -17.29 3.27
CA ALA A 29 6.51 -16.11 3.44
C ALA A 29 5.80 -15.02 4.26
N LEU A 30 4.50 -14.81 4.01
CA LEU A 30 3.67 -13.88 4.79
C LEU A 30 3.59 -14.30 6.26
N GLN A 31 3.31 -15.58 6.53
CA GLN A 31 3.25 -16.12 7.89
C GLN A 31 4.58 -15.99 8.65
N ILE A 32 5.70 -16.20 7.96
CA ILE A 32 7.03 -16.03 8.58
C ILE A 32 7.30 -14.55 8.86
N ALA A 33 6.93 -13.63 7.96
CA ALA A 33 7.08 -12.19 8.20
C ALA A 33 6.25 -11.71 9.39
N GLU A 34 4.99 -12.13 9.46
CA GLU A 34 4.08 -11.83 10.56
C GLU A 34 4.62 -12.39 11.89
N SER A 35 5.03 -13.66 11.90
CA SER A 35 5.60 -14.29 13.10
C SER A 35 6.87 -13.59 13.57
N GLU A 36 7.71 -13.08 12.67
CA GLU A 36 8.93 -12.35 13.07
C GLU A 36 8.69 -10.90 13.44
N LEU A 37 7.59 -10.28 13.02
CA LEU A 37 7.19 -8.98 13.56
C LEU A 37 6.60 -9.13 14.96
N LEU A 38 5.75 -10.15 15.17
CA LEU A 38 5.19 -10.46 16.49
C LEU A 38 6.27 -10.79 17.52
N SER A 39 7.32 -11.52 17.11
CA SER A 39 8.44 -11.87 18.01
C SER A 39 9.31 -10.68 18.42
N ARG A 40 9.21 -9.54 17.69
CA ARG A 40 9.98 -8.32 17.96
C ARG A 40 9.29 -7.35 18.90
N GLU A 41 8.05 -7.62 19.30
CA GLU A 41 7.27 -6.81 20.24
C GLU A 41 7.30 -5.31 19.87
N LEU A 42 7.13 -5.02 18.59
CA LEU A 42 7.17 -3.64 18.09
C LEU A 42 5.96 -2.84 18.59
N ASP A 43 6.20 -1.56 18.80
CA ASP A 43 5.14 -0.60 19.12
C ASP A 43 4.06 -0.62 18.03
N PRO A 44 2.76 -0.82 18.38
CA PRO A 44 1.66 -0.76 17.43
C PRO A 44 1.63 0.54 16.61
N ASP A 45 1.98 1.67 17.23
CA ASP A 45 2.00 2.96 16.53
C ASP A 45 3.12 2.98 15.47
N TYR A 46 4.27 2.38 15.76
CA TYR A 46 5.36 2.24 14.78
C TYR A 46 4.93 1.36 13.59
N LEU A 47 4.25 0.23 13.86
CA LEU A 47 3.72 -0.64 12.80
C LEU A 47 2.74 0.12 11.90
N TYR A 48 1.79 0.82 12.50
CA TYR A 48 0.78 1.60 11.81
C TYR A 48 1.39 2.71 10.94
N GLN A 49 2.29 3.53 11.51
CA GLN A 49 2.92 4.62 10.76
C GLN A 49 3.76 4.09 9.59
N THR A 50 4.51 3.01 9.83
CA THR A 50 5.33 2.40 8.77
C THR A 50 4.46 1.83 7.65
N ALA A 51 3.36 1.16 7.98
CA ALA A 51 2.41 0.65 6.98
C ALA A 51 1.77 1.78 6.18
N ARG A 52 1.39 2.87 6.84
CA ARG A 52 0.85 4.09 6.21
C ARG A 52 1.82 4.69 5.20
N GLU A 53 3.09 4.84 5.56
CA GLU A 53 4.13 5.35 4.64
C GLU A 53 4.31 4.43 3.42
N ILE A 54 4.34 3.11 3.64
CA ILE A 54 4.50 2.13 2.55
C ILE A 54 3.31 2.20 1.60
N GLN A 55 2.09 2.22 2.11
CA GLN A 55 0.88 2.31 1.30
C GLN A 55 0.78 3.64 0.57
N GLN A 56 1.15 4.75 1.21
CA GLN A 56 1.21 6.05 0.55
C GLN A 56 2.18 6.03 -0.64
N HIS A 57 3.38 5.48 -0.46
CA HIS A 57 4.35 5.35 -1.55
C HIS A 57 3.81 4.48 -2.70
N HIS A 58 3.18 3.35 -2.37
CA HIS A 58 2.58 2.45 -3.36
C HIS A 58 1.43 3.11 -4.13
N ILE A 59 0.57 3.86 -3.44
CA ILE A 59 -0.50 4.65 -4.05
C ILE A 59 0.09 5.66 -5.03
N ILE A 60 1.09 6.43 -4.63
CA ILE A 60 1.74 7.42 -5.50
C ILE A 60 2.28 6.76 -6.77
N GLN A 61 3.00 5.65 -6.65
CA GLN A 61 3.51 4.90 -7.81
C GLN A 61 2.39 4.40 -8.72
N MET A 62 1.29 3.88 -8.15
CA MET A 62 0.12 3.46 -8.91
C MET A 62 -0.50 4.63 -9.68
N LEU A 63 -0.59 5.81 -9.06
CA LEU A 63 -1.15 7.01 -9.68
C LEU A 63 -0.23 7.61 -10.75
N GLU A 64 1.09 7.53 -10.58
CA GLU A 64 2.06 7.95 -11.60
C GLU A 64 1.97 7.11 -12.88
N GLN A 65 1.65 5.82 -12.73
CA GLN A 65 1.49 4.87 -13.83
C GLN A 65 0.07 4.80 -14.38
N PHE A 66 -0.88 5.49 -13.76
CA PHE A 66 -2.28 5.45 -14.13
C PHE A 66 -2.51 6.11 -15.50
N ASP A 67 -3.05 5.35 -16.45
CA ASP A 67 -3.62 5.88 -17.70
C ASP A 67 -5.10 6.24 -17.46
N PRO A 68 -5.45 7.53 -17.43
CA PRO A 68 -6.81 7.97 -17.14
C PRO A 68 -7.83 7.69 -18.25
N LEU A 69 -7.39 7.33 -19.45
CA LEU A 69 -8.29 7.02 -20.57
C LEU A 69 -8.67 5.54 -20.62
N ASN A 70 -7.80 4.65 -20.11
CA ASN A 70 -7.95 3.20 -20.25
C ASN A 70 -7.79 2.42 -18.94
N GLY A 71 -7.37 3.09 -17.86
CA GLY A 71 -7.04 2.47 -16.58
C GLY A 71 -8.23 2.42 -15.63
N GLN A 72 -8.21 1.42 -14.75
CA GLN A 72 -9.02 1.39 -13.54
C GLN A 72 -8.11 1.50 -12.33
N LEU A 73 -8.47 2.39 -11.39
CA LEU A 73 -7.82 2.43 -10.09
C LEU A 73 -8.41 1.33 -9.22
N ASN A 74 -7.55 0.47 -8.68
CA ASN A 74 -7.94 -0.52 -7.69
C ASN A 74 -7.42 -0.07 -6.33
N LEU A 75 -8.24 -0.19 -5.30
CA LEU A 75 -7.78 0.09 -3.95
C LEU A 75 -6.75 -0.97 -3.54
N PRO A 76 -5.55 -0.58 -3.08
CA PRO A 76 -4.57 -1.54 -2.61
C PRO A 76 -5.10 -2.29 -1.38
N LYS A 77 -4.58 -3.50 -1.17
CA LYS A 77 -4.81 -4.24 0.07
C LYS A 77 -3.78 -3.82 1.09
N SER A 78 -4.18 -3.79 2.35
CA SER A 78 -3.30 -3.54 3.49
C SER A 78 -3.54 -4.58 4.57
N HIS A 79 -2.49 -4.89 5.32
CA HIS A 79 -2.58 -5.77 6.48
C HIS A 79 -2.87 -4.95 7.75
N PHE A 80 -2.29 -3.76 7.88
CA PHE A 80 -2.41 -2.91 9.07
C PHE A 80 -3.43 -1.77 8.95
N LEU A 81 -3.81 -1.37 7.73
CA LEU A 81 -4.73 -0.26 7.48
C LEU A 81 -6.09 -0.77 7.02
N ASN A 82 -7.15 -0.08 7.43
CA ASN A 82 -8.49 -0.41 7.01
C ASN A 82 -8.82 0.18 5.62
N ARG A 83 -9.90 -0.31 5.02
CA ARG A 83 -10.34 0.11 3.68
C ARG A 83 -10.63 1.60 3.59
N SER A 84 -11.18 2.21 4.64
CA SER A 84 -11.51 3.64 4.65
C SER A 84 -10.25 4.50 4.63
N GLU A 85 -9.24 4.14 5.42
CA GLU A 85 -7.95 4.85 5.46
C GLU A 85 -7.23 4.80 4.10
N LEU A 86 -7.22 3.62 3.47
CA LEU A 86 -6.64 3.47 2.12
C LEU A 86 -7.40 4.31 1.09
N LYS A 87 -8.72 4.37 1.20
CA LYS A 87 -9.56 5.16 0.29
C LYS A 87 -9.28 6.65 0.45
N GLU A 88 -9.21 7.13 1.69
CA GLU A 88 -8.89 8.52 1.99
C GLU A 88 -7.48 8.89 1.49
N MET A 89 -6.49 8.02 1.67
CA MET A 89 -5.15 8.22 1.11
C MET A 89 -5.18 8.28 -0.42
N LEU A 90 -5.86 7.35 -1.08
CA LEU A 90 -5.95 7.33 -2.54
C LEU A 90 -6.58 8.62 -3.09
N ILE A 91 -7.67 9.08 -2.49
CA ILE A 91 -8.34 10.33 -2.87
C ILE A 91 -7.40 11.52 -2.66
N SER A 92 -6.76 11.61 -1.49
CA SER A 92 -5.84 12.70 -1.14
C SER A 92 -4.65 12.80 -2.11
N GLU A 93 -4.01 11.68 -2.43
CA GLU A 93 -2.88 11.66 -3.37
C GLU A 93 -3.33 11.96 -4.81
N PHE A 94 -4.51 11.48 -5.21
CA PHE A 94 -5.04 11.77 -6.54
C PHE A 94 -5.40 13.26 -6.72
N GLU A 95 -6.01 13.87 -5.71
CA GLU A 95 -6.29 15.32 -5.73
C GLU A 95 -5.01 16.14 -5.83
N THR A 96 -3.95 15.72 -5.13
CA THR A 96 -2.62 16.33 -5.24
C THR A 96 -2.08 16.19 -6.66
N LEU A 97 -2.15 14.99 -7.24
CA LEU A 97 -1.67 14.73 -8.60
C LEU A 97 -2.43 15.56 -9.65
N ILE A 98 -3.75 15.73 -9.53
CA ILE A 98 -4.53 16.60 -10.43
C ILE A 98 -4.08 18.06 -10.28
N LYS A 99 -3.90 18.55 -9.04
CA LYS A 99 -3.50 19.94 -8.81
C LYS A 99 -2.14 20.24 -9.44
N GLU A 100 -1.20 19.31 -9.36
CA GLU A 100 0.13 19.44 -9.95
C GLU A 100 0.13 19.31 -11.48
N LYS A 101 -0.73 18.44 -12.03
CA LYS A 101 -0.92 18.28 -13.47
C LYS A 101 -2.10 19.16 -13.93
N GLU A 102 -1.83 20.44 -14.21
CA GLU A 102 -2.78 21.49 -14.69
C GLU A 102 -3.68 21.16 -15.91
N GLY A 103 -3.81 19.90 -16.33
CA GLY A 103 -4.64 19.44 -17.46
C GLY A 103 -5.75 18.44 -17.12
N PHE A 104 -5.83 17.90 -15.91
CA PHE A 104 -6.85 16.90 -15.58
C PHE A 104 -8.20 17.54 -15.24
N ARG A 105 -9.19 17.38 -16.13
CA ARG A 105 -10.58 17.79 -15.87
C ARG A 105 -11.21 16.86 -14.83
N PHE A 106 -11.94 17.45 -13.88
CA PHE A 106 -12.64 16.80 -12.77
C PHE A 106 -13.47 15.54 -13.15
N ASP A 107 -13.89 15.40 -14.42
CA ASP A 107 -14.60 14.21 -14.90
C ASP A 107 -13.79 12.91 -14.79
N VAL A 108 -12.46 12.96 -14.88
CA VAL A 108 -11.60 11.76 -14.79
C VAL A 108 -11.72 11.09 -13.43
N MET A 109 -11.91 11.87 -12.35
CA MET A 109 -12.16 11.34 -11.01
C MET A 109 -13.41 10.46 -10.94
N HIS A 110 -14.52 10.95 -11.52
CA HIS A 110 -15.81 10.26 -11.44
C HIS A 110 -15.76 8.91 -12.18
N TYR A 111 -15.03 8.85 -13.30
CA TYR A 111 -14.86 7.60 -14.05
C TYR A 111 -13.85 6.65 -13.40
N ALA A 112 -12.75 7.15 -12.84
CA ALA A 112 -11.70 6.33 -12.24
C ALA A 112 -12.07 5.79 -10.85
N ILE A 113 -12.76 6.59 -10.02
CA ILE A 113 -13.16 6.23 -8.65
C ILE A 113 -14.59 5.68 -8.59
N GLY A 114 -15.42 5.91 -9.61
CA GLY A 114 -16.78 5.36 -9.68
C GLY A 114 -16.84 3.82 -9.63
N ALA A 115 -15.73 3.13 -9.91
CA ALA A 115 -15.60 1.68 -9.73
C ALA A 115 -15.19 1.23 -8.30
N ILE A 116 -14.74 2.17 -7.45
CA ILE A 116 -14.25 1.91 -6.08
C ILE A 116 -15.33 2.22 -5.01
N LEU A 117 -16.30 3.10 -5.33
CA LEU A 117 -17.49 3.40 -4.53
C LEU A 117 -18.48 2.22 -4.53
#